data_AF-A0A1F6AFU9-F1
#
_entry.id   AF-A0A1F6AFU9-F1
#
_cell.length_a   1.000
_cell.length_b   1.000
_cell.length_c   1.000
_cell.angle_alpha   90.00
_cell.angle_beta   90.00
_cell.angle_gamma   90.00
#
_symmetry.space_group_name_H-M   'P 1'
#
loop_
_entity.id
_entity.type
_entity.pdbx_description
1 polymer ?
#
loop_
_entity_poly.entity_id
_entity_poly.type
_entity_poly.pdbx_seq_one_letter_code
_entity_poly.pdbx_strand_id
1 'polypeptide(L)'
;MPIPYFERVHDMIIGKPDVYGKEDIILFEGKRWLPIKLGGRRFGLPLVNVGDNQSKAIAFFIPDPNINYELALASSKEMAGLLEKMKPRIVIKEPSTKSGLFIDTAIAILHKKPQKVIQLIGGESADEVKHITGDVAVAYVPVTRLATGKAKYVGIMPEDRRAIAKLTPDGYGLTIAEDVYSTGATVRATAELLGIEHFYIATIARESEFDSSYPPPLAKNMRAILYLPEILGFEANELYSIADRISIPPAIVFN
;
A
#
# COMPACT_ATOMS: atom_id res chain seq x y z
N MET A 1 -5.03 26.00 29.96
CA MET A 1 -4.63 25.69 28.57
C MET A 1 -5.01 24.26 28.28
N PRO A 2 -5.80 23.96 27.23
CA PRO A 2 -6.17 22.59 26.93
C PRO A 2 -4.94 21.83 26.40
N ILE A 3 -4.71 20.65 26.97
CA ILE A 3 -3.63 19.72 26.62
C ILE A 3 -3.82 19.30 25.15
N PRO A 4 -2.76 19.28 24.31
CA PRO A 4 -2.89 18.90 22.91
C PRO A 4 -3.39 17.46 22.81
N TYR A 5 -4.26 17.22 21.82
CA TYR A 5 -4.95 15.97 21.48
C TYR A 5 -4.03 14.75 21.19
N PHE A 6 -2.72 14.90 21.42
CA PHE A 6 -1.65 14.00 21.02
C PHE A 6 -1.58 12.70 21.83
N GLU A 7 -1.98 12.71 23.09
CA GLU A 7 -1.91 11.50 23.93
C GLU A 7 -3.08 10.53 23.73
N ARG A 8 -4.10 10.88 22.92
CA ARG A 8 -5.30 10.03 22.76
C ARG A 8 -5.35 9.17 21.50
N VAL A 9 -4.38 9.28 20.59
CA VAL A 9 -4.35 8.46 19.35
C VAL A 9 -3.32 7.34 19.42
N HIS A 10 -2.43 7.35 20.42
CA HIS A 10 -1.43 6.29 20.61
C HIS A 10 -2.03 4.95 21.06
N ASP A 11 -3.22 4.97 21.69
CA ASP A 11 -3.89 3.76 22.19
C ASP A 11 -5.11 3.33 21.37
N MET A 12 -5.32 3.88 20.17
CA MET A 12 -6.26 3.28 19.23
C MET A 12 -5.61 2.04 18.58
N ILE A 13 -5.50 0.98 19.38
CA ILE A 13 -5.26 -0.38 18.94
C ILE A 13 -6.44 -0.76 18.05
N ILE A 14 -6.32 -0.47 16.76
CA ILE A 14 -6.89 -1.35 15.74
C ILE A 14 -6.22 -2.69 16.04
N GLY A 15 -7.01 -3.76 16.19
CA GLY A 15 -6.54 -5.08 16.62
C GLY A 15 -5.20 -5.43 15.98
N LYS A 16 -4.33 -6.13 16.72
CA LYS A 16 -3.03 -6.57 16.19
C LYS A 16 -3.26 -7.14 14.79
N PRO A 17 -2.55 -6.65 13.76
CA PRO A 17 -2.76 -7.14 12.40
C PRO A 17 -2.61 -8.65 12.40
N ASP A 18 -3.40 -9.34 11.58
CA ASP A 18 -3.23 -10.78 11.41
C ASP A 18 -1.82 -11.01 10.85
N VAL A 19 -1.02 -11.78 11.60
CA VAL A 19 0.36 -12.15 11.24
C VAL A 19 0.31 -13.55 10.69
N TYR A 20 0.71 -13.68 9.43
CA TYR A 20 0.84 -14.97 8.76
C TYR A 20 2.29 -15.44 8.79
N GLY A 21 2.50 -16.75 8.72
CA GLY A 21 3.79 -17.42 8.72
C GLY A 21 3.89 -18.51 7.65
N LYS A 22 5.02 -19.24 7.64
CA LYS A 22 5.24 -20.35 6.70
C LYS A 22 4.26 -21.51 6.93
N GLU A 23 3.89 -21.70 8.19
CA GLU A 23 2.95 -22.70 8.69
C GLU A 23 1.52 -22.53 8.19
N ASP A 24 1.14 -21.31 7.78
CA ASP A 24 -0.20 -21.03 7.25
C ASP A 24 -0.33 -21.41 5.77
N ILE A 25 0.78 -21.67 5.09
CA ILE A 25 0.78 -21.92 3.65
C ILE A 25 0.24 -23.30 3.31
N ILE A 26 -0.64 -23.33 2.32
CA ILE A 26 -1.18 -24.57 1.76
C ILE A 26 -0.60 -24.86 0.38
N LEU A 27 -0.55 -26.14 0.04
CA LEU A 27 -0.33 -26.61 -1.33
C LEU A 27 -1.69 -26.88 -1.96
N PHE A 28 -2.00 -26.18 -3.04
CA PHE A 28 -3.24 -26.35 -3.81
C PHE A 28 -2.89 -26.43 -5.29
N GLU A 29 -3.28 -27.53 -5.94
CA GLU A 29 -2.99 -27.80 -7.36
C GLU A 29 -1.49 -27.70 -7.71
N GLY A 30 -0.62 -28.14 -6.80
CA GLY A 30 0.84 -28.11 -7.00
C GLY A 30 1.47 -26.72 -6.83
N LYS A 31 0.69 -25.71 -6.43
CA LYS A 31 1.16 -24.34 -6.15
C LYS A 31 0.93 -23.95 -4.71
N ARG A 32 1.76 -23.04 -4.19
CA ARG A 32 1.68 -22.54 -2.81
C ARG A 32 0.79 -21.31 -2.73
N TRP A 33 -0.06 -21.31 -1.71
CA TRP A 33 -1.03 -20.25 -1.44
C TRP A 33 -0.99 -19.86 0.03
N LEU A 34 -1.14 -18.56 0.31
CA LEU A 34 -1.28 -18.02 1.66
C LEU A 34 -2.77 -17.75 1.94
N PRO A 35 -3.43 -18.54 2.79
CA PRO A 35 -4.77 -18.24 3.28
C PRO A 35 -4.72 -17.00 4.19
N ILE A 36 -5.53 -16.01 3.87
CA ILE A 36 -5.74 -14.80 4.68
C ILE A 36 -7.21 -14.63 5.03
N LYS A 37 -7.48 -13.84 6.07
CA LYS A 37 -8.81 -13.35 6.40
C LYS A 37 -8.88 -11.84 6.19
N LEU A 38 -9.88 -11.37 5.44
CA LEU A 38 -10.10 -9.95 5.18
C LEU A 38 -11.60 -9.66 5.08
N GLY A 39 -12.11 -8.65 5.79
CA GLY A 39 -13.54 -8.31 5.73
C GLY A 39 -14.47 -9.46 6.15
N GLY A 40 -14.01 -10.34 7.03
CA GLY A 40 -14.74 -11.54 7.46
C GLY A 40 -14.74 -12.70 6.47
N ARG A 41 -14.13 -12.56 5.29
CA ARG A 41 -13.98 -13.61 4.27
C ARG A 41 -12.58 -14.22 4.31
N ARG A 42 -12.44 -15.46 3.81
CA ARG A 42 -11.14 -16.12 3.65
C ARG A 42 -10.74 -16.10 2.18
N PHE A 43 -9.50 -15.70 1.92
CA PHE A 43 -8.91 -15.68 0.59
C PHE A 43 -7.64 -16.50 0.56
N GLY A 44 -7.35 -17.21 -0.52
CA GLY A 44 -6.03 -17.74 -0.80
C GLY A 44 -5.29 -16.78 -1.72
N LEU A 45 -4.20 -16.17 -1.25
CA LEU A 45 -3.30 -15.39 -2.09
C LEU A 45 -2.25 -16.31 -2.72
N PRO A 46 -2.04 -16.29 -4.04
CA PRO A 46 -1.00 -17.11 -4.66
C PRO A 46 0.38 -16.59 -4.25
N LEU A 47 1.32 -17.50 -4.00
CA LEU A 47 2.71 -17.13 -3.71
C LEU A 47 3.52 -17.02 -4.99
N VAL A 48 4.22 -15.89 -5.14
CA VAL A 48 5.06 -15.58 -6.29
C VAL A 48 6.53 -15.51 -5.88
N ASN A 49 7.40 -16.01 -6.75
CA ASN A 49 8.83 -15.81 -6.64
C ASN A 49 9.19 -14.40 -7.17
N VAL A 50 9.85 -13.58 -6.35
CA VAL A 50 10.20 -12.18 -6.65
C VAL A 50 11.70 -11.90 -6.86
N GLY A 51 12.51 -12.93 -7.03
CA GLY A 51 13.93 -12.75 -7.36
C GLY A 51 14.54 -13.89 -8.16
N ASP A 52 15.76 -13.65 -8.63
CA ASP A 52 16.57 -14.61 -9.39
C ASP A 52 17.00 -15.82 -8.54
N ASN A 53 16.95 -15.68 -7.22
CA ASN A 53 17.21 -16.76 -6.26
C ASN A 53 15.88 -17.43 -5.86
N GLN A 54 15.75 -18.71 -6.20
CA GLN A 54 14.60 -19.62 -6.05
C GLN A 54 14.12 -19.87 -4.61
N SER A 55 14.14 -18.87 -3.74
CA SER A 55 13.87 -19.08 -2.30
C SER A 55 13.05 -17.96 -1.67
N LYS A 56 12.67 -16.89 -2.39
CA LYS A 56 11.90 -15.78 -1.85
C LYS A 56 10.48 -15.78 -2.41
N ALA A 57 9.51 -16.11 -1.57
CA ALA A 57 8.10 -16.06 -1.91
C ALA A 57 7.41 -14.86 -1.23
N ILE A 58 6.60 -14.13 -1.99
CA ILE A 58 5.65 -13.14 -1.45
C ILE A 58 4.23 -13.49 -1.86
N ALA A 59 3.25 -13.08 -1.05
CA ALA A 59 1.84 -13.24 -1.40
C ALA A 59 1.42 -12.17 -2.41
N PHE A 60 0.87 -12.61 -3.55
CA PHE A 60 0.46 -11.72 -4.62
C PHE A 60 -0.92 -11.11 -4.34
N PHE A 61 -0.90 -9.89 -3.80
CA PHE A 61 -2.10 -9.16 -3.39
C PHE A 61 -2.47 -8.10 -4.44
N ILE A 62 -3.54 -8.34 -5.20
CA ILE A 62 -4.07 -7.37 -6.18
C ILE A 62 -5.56 -7.13 -5.92
N PRO A 63 -5.92 -6.04 -5.22
CA PRO A 63 -7.31 -5.68 -4.96
C PRO A 63 -7.93 -4.91 -6.15
N ASP A 64 -7.74 -5.39 -7.38
CA ASP A 64 -8.33 -4.79 -8.60
C ASP A 64 -9.71 -5.41 -8.85
N PRO A 65 -10.80 -4.62 -8.86
CA PRO A 65 -12.15 -5.15 -9.06
C PRO A 65 -12.38 -5.82 -10.42
N ASN A 66 -11.55 -5.54 -11.43
CA ASN A 66 -11.61 -6.20 -12.74
C ASN A 66 -10.94 -7.59 -12.74
N ILE A 67 -10.10 -7.87 -11.74
CA ILE A 67 -9.36 -9.13 -11.59
C ILE A 67 -9.97 -9.98 -10.48
N ASN A 68 -10.27 -9.35 -9.34
CA ASN A 68 -10.84 -9.99 -8.16
C ASN A 68 -11.80 -9.03 -7.42
N TYR A 69 -13.06 -9.05 -7.84
CA TYR A 69 -14.11 -8.21 -7.25
C TYR A 69 -14.27 -8.43 -5.74
N GLU A 70 -14.20 -9.67 -5.27
CA GLU A 70 -14.42 -9.97 -3.85
C GLU A 70 -13.30 -9.45 -2.96
N LEU A 71 -12.04 -9.65 -3.38
CA LEU A 71 -10.88 -9.13 -2.67
C LEU A 71 -10.88 -7.60 -2.69
N ALA A 72 -11.19 -6.99 -3.84
CA ALA A 72 -11.30 -5.54 -3.97
C ALA A 72 -12.37 -4.98 -3.02
N LEU A 73 -13.56 -5.59 -2.99
CA LEU A 73 -14.65 -5.15 -2.11
C LEU A 73 -14.31 -5.29 -0.61
N ALA A 74 -13.69 -6.40 -0.22
CA ALA A 74 -13.22 -6.60 1.15
C ALA A 74 -12.16 -5.55 1.52
N SER A 75 -11.21 -5.32 0.62
CA SER A 75 -10.15 -4.30 0.77
C SER A 75 -10.74 -2.89 0.89
N SER A 76 -11.72 -2.52 0.07
CA SER A 76 -12.36 -1.21 0.14
C SER A 76 -13.06 -0.97 1.48
N LYS A 77 -13.73 -1.99 2.03
CA LYS A 77 -14.40 -1.88 3.33
C LYS A 77 -13.42 -1.70 4.48
N GLU A 78 -12.33 -2.48 4.47
CA GLU A 78 -11.29 -2.37 5.49
C GLU A 78 -10.54 -1.03 5.40
N MET A 79 -10.20 -0.59 4.19
CA MET A 79 -9.61 0.73 3.95
C MET A 79 -10.55 1.85 4.42
N ALA A 80 -11.85 1.76 4.14
CA ALA A 80 -12.82 2.73 4.64
C ALA A 80 -12.84 2.74 6.17
N GLY A 81 -12.78 1.57 6.81
CA GLY A 81 -12.67 1.44 8.26
C GLY A 81 -11.40 2.10 8.83
N LEU A 82 -10.26 2.01 8.13
CA LEU A 82 -9.04 2.74 8.49
C LEU A 82 -9.24 4.25 8.37
N LEU A 83 -9.69 4.72 7.20
CA LEU A 83 -9.84 6.14 6.90
C LEU A 83 -10.89 6.82 7.81
N GLU A 84 -11.99 6.15 8.14
CA GLU A 84 -13.02 6.67 9.05
C GLU A 84 -12.46 6.93 10.47
N LYS A 85 -11.56 6.06 10.94
CA LYS A 85 -10.88 6.24 12.23
C LYS A 85 -9.84 7.36 12.18
N MET A 86 -9.09 7.43 11.08
CA MET A 86 -8.01 8.40 10.88
C MET A 86 -8.53 9.82 10.59
N LYS A 87 -9.75 9.93 10.05
CA LYS A 87 -10.43 11.19 9.70
C LYS A 87 -9.55 12.14 8.87
N PRO A 88 -8.97 11.66 7.75
CA PRO A 88 -8.07 12.47 6.94
C PRO A 88 -8.79 13.68 6.36
N ARG A 89 -8.08 14.81 6.31
CA ARG A 89 -8.48 15.98 5.52
C ARG A 89 -8.10 15.80 4.06
N ILE A 90 -6.93 15.20 3.81
CA ILE A 90 -6.44 14.86 2.48
C ILE A 90 -6.08 13.38 2.43
N VAL A 91 -6.51 12.70 1.37
CA VAL A 91 -6.01 11.35 1.02
C VAL A 91 -5.16 11.45 -0.24
N ILE A 92 -3.93 10.93 -0.17
CA ILE A 92 -3.03 10.78 -1.32
C ILE A 92 -3.01 9.30 -1.70
N LYS A 93 -3.27 8.99 -2.97
CA LYS A 93 -3.27 7.63 -3.52
C LYS A 93 -2.03 7.40 -4.37
N GLU A 94 -1.50 6.18 -4.33
CA GLU A 94 -0.40 5.72 -5.18
C GLU A 94 -0.72 5.81 -6.69
N PRO A 95 0.27 5.96 -7.59
CA PRO A 95 0.05 6.16 -9.02
C PRO A 95 -0.53 4.97 -9.81
N SER A 96 -0.90 3.87 -9.14
CA SER A 96 -1.44 2.66 -9.77
C SER A 96 -2.93 2.83 -10.10
N THR A 97 -3.30 2.69 -11.38
CA THR A 97 -4.71 2.66 -11.81
C THR A 97 -5.47 1.43 -11.32
N LYS A 98 -4.77 0.32 -11.07
CA LYS A 98 -5.35 -0.96 -10.63
C LYS A 98 -5.77 -0.91 -9.17
N SER A 99 -4.88 -0.38 -8.34
CA SER A 99 -5.06 -0.24 -6.88
C SER A 99 -5.84 1.03 -6.52
N GLY A 100 -5.85 2.05 -7.40
CA GLY A 100 -6.60 3.28 -7.17
C GLY A 100 -8.11 3.08 -7.01
N LEU A 101 -8.70 2.11 -7.72
CA LEU A 101 -10.15 1.88 -7.74
C LEU A 101 -10.71 1.42 -6.38
N PHE A 102 -10.00 0.56 -5.65
CA PHE A 102 -10.48 0.10 -4.35
C PHE A 102 -10.41 1.22 -3.31
N ILE A 103 -9.42 2.11 -3.40
CA ILE A 103 -9.29 3.29 -2.52
C ILE A 103 -10.39 4.31 -2.83
N ASP A 104 -10.71 4.53 -4.11
CA ASP A 104 -11.82 5.39 -4.50
C ASP A 104 -13.15 4.87 -3.96
N THR A 105 -13.36 3.56 -4.05
CA THR A 105 -14.53 2.89 -3.48
C THR A 105 -14.56 3.04 -1.96
N ALA A 106 -13.41 2.90 -1.28
CA ALA A 106 -13.30 3.11 0.17
C ALA A 106 -13.69 4.55 0.57
N ILE A 107 -13.21 5.55 -0.17
CA ILE A 107 -13.54 6.96 0.07
C ILE A 107 -15.01 7.25 -0.20
N ALA A 108 -15.59 6.62 -1.23
CA ALA A 108 -16.98 6.82 -1.62
C ALA A 108 -17.97 6.42 -0.51
N ILE A 109 -17.62 5.42 0.31
CA ILE A 109 -18.46 4.87 1.39
C ILE A 109 -18.21 5.50 2.76
N LEU A 110 -17.25 6.43 2.89
CA LEU A 110 -17.01 7.15 4.15
C LEU A 110 -18.20 8.04 4.51
N HIS A 111 -18.53 8.10 5.81
CA HIS A 111 -19.57 9.01 6.29
C HIS A 111 -19.12 10.47 6.15
N LYS A 112 -17.85 10.73 6.45
CA LYS A 112 -17.23 12.03 6.27
C LYS A 112 -16.09 11.93 5.27
N LYS A 113 -16.35 12.42 4.06
CA LYS A 113 -15.35 12.42 2.98
C LYS A 113 -14.18 13.37 3.29
N PRO A 114 -12.95 13.04 2.86
CA PRO A 114 -11.84 13.97 2.89
C PRO A 114 -12.16 15.19 2.05
N GLN A 115 -11.57 16.34 2.40
CA GLN A 115 -11.75 17.59 1.65
C GLN A 115 -11.09 17.51 0.27
N LYS A 116 -10.07 16.67 0.13
CA LYS A 116 -9.36 16.47 -1.14
C LYS A 116 -8.85 15.03 -1.23
N VAL A 117 -8.97 14.46 -2.42
CA VAL A 117 -8.31 13.22 -2.83
C VAL A 117 -7.34 13.57 -3.94
N ILE A 118 -6.10 13.09 -3.81
CA ILE A 118 -5.00 13.39 -4.73
C ILE A 118 -4.48 12.07 -5.26
N GLN A 119 -4.36 11.99 -6.59
CA GLN A 119 -3.78 10.86 -7.28
C GLN A 119 -2.34 11.23 -7.65
N LEU A 120 -1.36 10.49 -7.12
CA LEU A 120 0.02 10.66 -7.57
C LEU A 120 0.15 10.25 -9.03
N ILE A 121 1.09 10.88 -9.74
CA ILE A 121 1.44 10.56 -11.11
C ILE A 121 2.70 9.71 -11.08
N GLY A 122 2.70 8.58 -11.79
CA GLY A 122 3.86 7.69 -11.89
C GLY A 122 4.38 7.65 -13.32
N GLY A 123 5.68 7.43 -13.49
CA GLY A 123 6.32 7.24 -14.79
C GLY A 123 7.59 6.41 -14.71
N GLU A 124 8.08 5.97 -15.87
CA GLU A 124 9.35 5.24 -16.02
C GLU A 124 10.55 6.19 -16.12
N SER A 125 10.33 7.47 -16.38
CA SER A 125 11.37 8.51 -16.41
C SER A 125 10.95 9.81 -15.71
N ALA A 126 11.93 10.61 -15.28
CA ALA A 126 11.67 11.94 -14.74
C ALA A 126 11.00 12.85 -15.78
N ASP A 127 11.41 12.76 -17.04
CA ASP A 127 10.90 13.62 -18.13
C ASP A 127 9.44 13.31 -18.45
N GLU A 128 9.04 12.03 -18.42
CA GLU A 128 7.64 11.62 -18.57
C GLU A 128 6.76 12.25 -17.48
N VAL A 129 7.19 12.17 -16.22
CA VAL A 129 6.45 12.74 -15.10
C VAL A 129 6.46 14.28 -15.15
N LYS A 130 7.58 14.90 -15.52
CA LYS A 130 7.70 16.36 -15.69
C LYS A 130 6.83 16.89 -16.82
N HIS A 131 6.72 16.17 -17.92
CA HIS A 131 5.87 16.56 -19.05
C HIS A 131 4.40 16.68 -18.62
N ILE A 132 3.96 15.80 -17.71
CA ILE A 132 2.60 15.81 -17.16
C ILE A 132 2.44 16.89 -16.06
N THR A 133 3.44 17.02 -15.17
CA THR A 133 3.37 17.90 -13.98
C THR A 133 3.85 19.33 -14.22
N GLY A 134 4.37 19.64 -15.42
CA GLY A 134 4.88 20.96 -15.79
C GLY A 134 6.17 21.36 -15.08
N ASP A 135 7.11 20.43 -14.88
CA ASP A 135 8.41 20.62 -14.20
C ASP A 135 8.38 20.92 -12.68
N VAL A 136 7.20 20.93 -12.04
CA VAL A 136 7.04 21.59 -10.72
C VAL A 136 7.39 20.72 -9.51
N ALA A 137 7.33 19.39 -9.60
CA ALA A 137 7.65 18.51 -8.47
C ALA A 137 7.75 17.04 -8.92
N VAL A 138 8.97 16.54 -9.09
CA VAL A 138 9.24 15.10 -9.30
C VAL A 138 10.15 14.62 -8.18
N ALA A 139 9.70 13.63 -7.44
CA ALA A 139 10.52 12.91 -6.49
C ALA A 139 10.99 11.63 -7.15
N TYR A 140 12.30 11.39 -7.02
CA TYR A 140 12.91 10.15 -7.45
C TYR A 140 12.70 9.10 -6.37
N VAL A 141 12.25 7.91 -6.78
CA VAL A 141 12.22 6.76 -5.88
C VAL A 141 13.35 5.82 -6.27
N PRO A 142 14.53 5.88 -5.60
CA PRO A 142 15.52 4.81 -5.72
C PRO A 142 14.91 3.59 -5.03
N VAL A 143 14.29 2.70 -5.81
CA VAL A 143 13.84 1.42 -5.27
C VAL A 143 14.95 0.41 -5.49
N THR A 144 15.84 0.31 -4.52
CA THR A 144 16.94 -0.67 -4.49
C THR A 144 16.45 -2.12 -4.43
N ARG A 145 15.15 -2.35 -4.19
CA ARG A 145 14.52 -3.68 -4.11
C ARG A 145 13.11 -3.72 -4.72
N LEU A 146 12.93 -3.27 -5.97
CA LEU A 146 11.76 -3.77 -6.71
C LEU A 146 12.06 -5.18 -7.19
N ALA A 147 11.07 -6.06 -7.14
CA ALA A 147 11.07 -7.33 -7.89
C ALA A 147 11.36 -7.15 -9.40
N THR A 148 11.29 -5.91 -9.91
CA THR A 148 11.51 -5.54 -11.31
C THR A 148 12.83 -4.82 -11.58
N GLY A 149 13.58 -4.38 -10.56
CA GLY A 149 14.84 -3.64 -10.73
C GLY A 149 14.77 -2.27 -11.43
N LYS A 150 13.56 -1.75 -11.72
CA LYS A 150 13.38 -0.47 -12.44
C LYS A 150 13.11 0.68 -11.47
N ALA A 151 13.76 1.83 -11.68
CA ALA A 151 13.43 3.05 -10.95
C ALA A 151 11.97 3.49 -11.23
N LYS A 152 11.31 4.06 -10.22
CA LYS A 152 9.96 4.63 -10.36
C LYS A 152 10.04 6.13 -10.08
N TYR A 153 9.45 6.93 -10.95
CA TYR A 153 9.33 8.38 -10.76
C TYR A 153 7.92 8.71 -10.32
N VAL A 154 7.78 9.61 -9.34
CA VAL A 154 6.49 10.03 -8.81
C VAL A 154 6.39 11.55 -8.83
N GLY A 155 5.23 12.07 -9.22
CA GLY A 155 4.94 13.50 -9.26
C GLY A 155 3.54 13.82 -8.75
N ILE A 156 3.30 15.13 -8.57
CA ILE A 156 2.03 15.68 -8.13
C ILE A 156 1.71 16.92 -8.96
N MET A 157 0.43 17.15 -9.25
CA MET A 157 -0.01 18.35 -9.95
C MET A 157 0.24 19.62 -9.10
N PRO A 158 0.63 20.76 -9.71
CA PRO A 158 0.88 22.00 -8.97
C PRO A 158 -0.28 22.49 -8.11
N GLU A 159 -1.52 22.35 -8.60
CA GLU A 159 -2.75 22.70 -7.88
C GLU A 159 -2.99 21.84 -6.65
N ASP A 160 -2.63 20.55 -6.71
CA ASP A 160 -2.75 19.63 -5.60
C ASP A 160 -1.68 19.92 -4.54
N ARG A 161 -0.46 20.24 -4.96
CA ARG A 161 0.60 20.73 -4.06
C ARG A 161 0.18 22.00 -3.32
N ARG A 162 -0.42 22.96 -4.02
CA ARG A 162 -0.98 24.18 -3.39
C ARG A 162 -2.12 23.87 -2.43
N ALA A 163 -2.99 22.90 -2.76
CA ALA A 163 -4.06 22.47 -1.89
C ALA A 163 -3.52 21.86 -0.58
N ILE A 164 -2.48 21.03 -0.66
CA ILE A 164 -1.80 20.46 0.52
C ILE A 164 -1.23 21.58 1.40
N ALA A 165 -0.45 22.49 0.83
CA ALA A 165 0.13 23.60 1.58
C ALA A 165 -0.92 24.48 2.28
N LYS A 166 -2.12 24.63 1.68
CA LYS A 166 -3.22 25.41 2.26
C LYS A 166 -3.98 24.64 3.35
N LEU A 167 -4.25 23.36 3.14
CA LEU A 167 -5.13 22.57 4.01
C LEU A 167 -4.38 21.91 5.17
N THR A 168 -3.11 21.54 4.95
CA THR A 168 -2.26 20.81 5.89
C THR A 168 -0.81 21.35 5.82
N PRO A 169 -0.55 22.62 6.18
CA PRO A 169 0.78 23.24 6.03
C PRO A 169 1.89 22.52 6.81
N ASP A 170 1.53 21.81 7.87
CA ASP A 170 2.38 21.00 8.74
C ASP A 170 2.24 19.49 8.48
N GLY A 171 1.46 19.10 7.47
CA GLY A 171 1.17 17.71 7.11
C GLY A 171 0.09 17.02 7.98
N TYR A 172 -0.39 17.64 9.05
CA TYR A 172 -1.43 17.04 9.88
C TYR A 172 -2.75 16.86 9.13
N GLY A 173 -3.34 15.67 9.28
CA GLY A 173 -4.57 15.31 8.56
C GLY A 173 -4.34 14.85 7.11
N LEU A 174 -3.08 14.70 6.68
CA LEU A 174 -2.71 14.01 5.45
C LEU A 174 -2.61 12.50 5.72
N THR A 175 -3.17 11.69 4.81
CA THR A 175 -3.00 10.24 4.82
C THR A 175 -2.60 9.75 3.44
N ILE A 176 -1.51 9.00 3.37
CA ILE A 176 -1.10 8.28 2.15
C ILE A 176 -1.73 6.89 2.20
N ALA A 177 -2.49 6.54 1.16
CA ALA A 177 -3.21 5.28 1.05
C ALA A 177 -2.59 4.39 -0.05
N GLU A 178 -2.29 3.14 0.30
CA GLU A 178 -1.67 2.14 -0.60
C GLU A 178 -2.34 0.77 -0.44
N ASP A 179 -2.28 -0.07 -1.46
CA ASP A 179 -2.66 -1.49 -1.33
C ASP A 179 -1.71 -2.27 -0.41
N VAL A 180 -0.42 -2.23 -0.73
CA VAL A 180 0.65 -3.00 -0.11
C VAL A 180 1.83 -2.07 0.21
N TYR A 181 2.10 -1.89 1.49
CA TYR A 181 3.31 -1.25 1.96
C TYR A 181 4.45 -2.27 2.06
N SER A 182 5.40 -2.19 1.13
CA SER A 182 6.61 -3.03 1.15
C SER A 182 7.81 -2.27 1.74
N THR A 183 8.66 -1.75 0.87
CA THR A 183 9.85 -0.98 1.21
C THR A 183 9.52 0.45 1.68
N GLY A 184 8.27 0.91 1.56
CA GLY A 184 7.85 2.27 1.89
C GLY A 184 8.35 3.35 0.92
N ALA A 185 8.85 2.95 -0.25
CA ALA A 185 9.53 3.85 -1.18
C ALA A 185 8.58 4.93 -1.75
N THR A 186 7.37 4.55 -2.15
CA THR A 186 6.33 5.50 -2.61
C THR A 186 5.97 6.51 -1.52
N VAL A 187 5.76 6.05 -0.27
CA VAL A 187 5.48 6.92 0.88
C VAL A 187 6.62 7.91 1.14
N ARG A 188 7.88 7.47 1.15
CA ARG A 188 9.03 8.35 1.35
C ARG A 188 9.15 9.38 0.25
N ALA A 189 9.03 8.96 -1.00
CA ALA A 189 9.07 9.86 -2.14
C ALA A 189 7.96 10.91 -2.06
N THR A 190 6.76 10.51 -1.62
CA THR A 190 5.64 11.44 -1.41
C THR A 190 5.94 12.44 -0.29
N ALA A 191 6.52 11.98 0.83
CA ALA A 191 6.90 12.87 1.92
C ALA A 191 7.97 13.89 1.51
N GLU A 192 9.01 13.43 0.79
CA GLU A 192 10.08 14.27 0.24
C GLU A 192 9.54 15.27 -0.78
N LEU A 193 8.71 14.80 -1.73
CA LEU A 193 8.05 15.63 -2.74
C LEU A 193 7.29 16.82 -2.14
N LEU A 194 6.68 16.59 -0.98
CA LEU A 194 5.82 17.54 -0.30
C LEU A 194 6.56 18.35 0.77
N GLY A 195 7.76 17.93 1.18
CA GLY A 195 8.49 18.54 2.30
C GLY A 195 7.74 18.42 3.62
N ILE A 196 7.04 17.30 3.86
CA ILE A 196 6.23 17.08 5.05
C ILE A 196 6.85 16.04 5.99
N GLU A 197 6.77 16.30 7.30
CA GLU A 197 7.28 15.40 8.34
C GLU A 197 6.17 14.66 9.09
N HIS A 198 4.95 15.21 9.10
CA HIS A 198 3.80 14.63 9.78
C HIS A 198 2.77 14.16 8.76
N PHE A 199 2.47 12.87 8.75
CA PHE A 199 1.41 12.27 7.96
C PHE A 199 1.12 10.88 8.50
N TYR A 200 -0.04 10.33 8.11
CA TYR A 200 -0.37 8.94 8.37
C TYR A 200 -0.27 8.08 7.10
N ILE A 201 -0.13 6.78 7.30
CA ILE A 201 -0.15 5.78 6.22
C ILE A 201 -1.29 4.81 6.50
N ALA A 202 -2.17 4.62 5.51
CA ALA A 202 -3.22 3.61 5.54
C ALA A 202 -2.90 2.57 4.46
N THR A 203 -2.78 1.31 4.84
CA THR A 203 -2.50 0.22 3.90
C THR A 203 -3.31 -1.02 4.24
N ILE A 204 -3.64 -1.84 3.24
CA ILE A 204 -4.29 -3.13 3.52
C ILE A 204 -3.24 -4.12 4.00
N ALA A 205 -2.14 -4.27 3.27
CA ALA A 205 -1.10 -5.23 3.58
C ALA A 205 0.25 -4.56 3.83
N ARG A 206 1.00 -5.09 4.78
CA ARG A 206 2.39 -4.71 5.02
C ARG A 206 3.30 -5.91 4.81
N GLU A 207 4.34 -5.77 4.00
CA GLU A 207 5.37 -6.82 3.86
C GLU A 207 6.41 -6.76 4.99
N SER A 208 7.01 -7.92 5.33
CA SER A 208 7.85 -8.05 6.52
C SER A 208 9.21 -7.37 6.46
N GLU A 209 9.79 -7.20 5.27
CA GLU A 209 11.02 -6.40 5.12
C GLU A 209 10.69 -4.91 5.19
N PHE A 210 10.37 -4.46 6.41
CA PHE A 210 10.67 -3.09 6.77
C PHE A 210 12.19 -2.96 6.71
N ASP A 211 12.69 -2.24 5.71
CA ASP A 211 14.11 -1.92 5.64
C ASP A 211 14.50 -1.14 6.90
N SER A 212 15.11 -1.85 7.86
CA SER A 212 15.53 -1.30 9.15
C SER A 212 16.64 -0.25 9.01
N SER A 213 17.16 -0.03 7.80
CA SER A 213 18.08 1.06 7.50
C SER A 213 17.41 2.43 7.36
N TYR A 214 16.06 2.51 7.36
CA TYR A 214 15.32 3.78 7.23
C TYR A 214 14.54 4.15 8.50
N PRO A 215 14.38 5.46 8.79
CA PRO A 215 14.20 5.93 10.16
C PRO A 215 12.89 5.45 10.83
N PRO A 216 12.92 5.19 12.15
CA PRO A 216 11.78 4.70 12.96
C PRO A 216 10.43 5.46 12.92
N PRO A 217 10.30 6.77 12.59
CA PRO A 217 9.04 7.51 12.72
C PRO A 217 7.90 6.98 11.83
N LEU A 218 8.22 6.42 10.66
CA LEU A 218 7.23 5.98 9.67
C LEU A 218 6.35 4.83 10.19
N ALA A 219 6.92 3.93 10.99
CA ALA A 219 6.20 2.78 11.52
C ALA A 219 5.10 3.17 12.53
N LYS A 220 5.28 4.28 13.27
CA LYS A 220 4.30 4.72 14.29
C LYS A 220 3.02 5.30 13.68
N ASN A 221 3.13 5.90 12.50
CA ASN A 221 2.02 6.57 11.82
C ASN A 221 1.30 5.68 10.79
N MET A 222 1.74 4.43 10.65
CA MET A 222 1.14 3.45 9.75
C MET A 222 0.01 2.69 10.43
N ARG A 223 -1.05 2.41 9.66
CA ARG A 223 -2.13 1.49 10.00
C ARG A 223 -2.26 0.48 8.86
N ALA A 224 -2.05 -0.79 9.18
CA ALA A 224 -2.15 -1.93 8.28
C ALA A 224 -3.20 -2.92 8.79
N ILE A 225 -3.86 -3.64 7.89
CA ILE A 225 -4.83 -4.70 8.23
C ILE A 225 -4.14 -6.06 8.32
N LEU A 226 -3.25 -6.35 7.36
CA LEU A 226 -2.55 -7.62 7.20
C LEU A 226 -1.04 -7.43 7.33
N TYR A 227 -0.37 -8.43 7.87
CA TYR A 227 1.08 -8.56 7.79
C TYR A 227 1.44 -9.78 6.93
N LEU A 228 2.02 -9.52 5.75
CA LEU A 228 2.41 -10.52 4.77
C LEU A 228 3.92 -10.77 4.89
N PRO A 229 4.37 -11.88 5.49
CA PRO A 229 5.80 -12.16 5.56
C PRO A 229 6.41 -12.48 4.19
N GLU A 230 7.69 -12.14 4.02
CA GLU A 230 8.56 -12.81 3.06
C GLU A 230 8.84 -14.22 3.60
N ILE A 231 8.60 -15.23 2.77
CA ILE A 231 8.68 -16.62 3.20
C ILE A 231 9.75 -17.35 2.39
N LEU A 232 10.60 -18.08 3.11
CA LEU A 232 11.74 -18.78 2.55
C LEU A 232 11.55 -20.30 2.49
N GLY A 233 12.24 -20.93 1.54
CA GLY A 233 12.39 -22.39 1.47
C GLY A 233 11.20 -23.11 0.84
N PHE A 234 10.74 -22.59 -0.30
CA PHE A 234 9.90 -23.30 -1.26
C PHE A 234 10.69 -23.57 -2.53
N GLU A 235 10.35 -24.63 -3.24
CA GLU A 235 10.93 -24.90 -4.56
C GLU A 235 10.30 -23.96 -5.62
N ALA A 236 11.06 -23.56 -6.64
CA ALA A 236 10.57 -22.60 -7.65
C ALA A 236 9.34 -23.11 -8.44
N ASN A 237 9.24 -24.42 -8.65
CA ASN A 237 8.10 -25.08 -9.29
C ASN A 237 6.81 -24.99 -8.44
N GLU A 238 6.92 -24.84 -7.12
CA GLU A 238 5.79 -24.68 -6.19
C GLU A 238 5.25 -23.24 -6.15
N LEU A 239 5.99 -22.28 -6.72
CA LEU A 239 5.64 -20.86 -6.75
C LEU A 239 5.16 -20.43 -8.15
N TYR A 240 4.43 -19.33 -8.21
CA TYR A 240 4.20 -18.62 -9.47
C TYR A 240 5.40 -17.72 -9.80
N SER A 241 5.64 -17.46 -11.09
CA SER A 241 6.73 -16.59 -11.51
C SER A 241 6.25 -15.14 -11.64
N ILE A 242 6.88 -14.19 -10.94
CA ILE A 242 6.55 -12.77 -11.14
C ILE A 242 6.91 -12.27 -12.55
N ALA A 243 7.81 -12.96 -13.25
CA ALA A 243 8.17 -12.65 -14.63
C ALA A 243 7.02 -12.97 -15.60
N ASP A 244 6.15 -13.91 -15.24
CA ASP A 244 4.96 -14.28 -16.00
C ASP A 244 3.69 -13.90 -15.24
N ARG A 245 3.45 -12.59 -15.12
CA ARG A 245 2.32 -12.06 -14.34
C ARG A 245 0.95 -12.49 -14.84
N ILE A 246 0.84 -12.88 -16.10
CA ILE A 246 -0.42 -13.24 -16.74
C ILE A 246 -0.89 -14.62 -16.26
N SER A 247 0.05 -15.52 -15.92
CA SER A 247 -0.28 -16.85 -15.42
C SER A 247 -0.53 -16.90 -13.91
N ILE A 248 -0.32 -15.80 -13.19
CA ILE A 248 -0.64 -15.73 -11.76
C ILE A 248 -2.17 -15.59 -11.63
N PRO A 249 -2.86 -16.57 -11.03
CA PRO A 249 -4.30 -16.46 -10.83
C PRO A 249 -4.64 -15.33 -9.84
N PRO A 250 -5.88 -14.80 -9.87
CA PRO A 250 -6.37 -13.97 -8.79
C PRO A 250 -6.45 -14.77 -7.48
N ALA A 251 -6.59 -14.07 -6.35
CA ALA A 251 -6.89 -14.73 -5.09
C ALA A 251 -8.18 -15.55 -5.17
N ILE A 252 -8.18 -16.75 -4.58
CA ILE A 252 -9.37 -17.61 -4.52
C ILE A 252 -10.13 -17.38 -3.22
N VAL A 253 -11.43 -17.62 -3.22
CA VAL A 253 -12.28 -17.48 -2.03
C VAL A 253 -12.43 -18.86 -1.40
N PHE A 254 -12.04 -19.00 -0.13
CA PHE A 254 -12.28 -20.23 0.62
C PHE A 254 -13.63 -20.10 1.35
N ASN A 255 -14.58 -20.97 1.02
CA ASN A 255 -15.84 -21.12 1.75
C ASN A 255 -15.64 -21.96 3.01
#